data_AF-F6XUF4-F1
#
_entry.id   AF-F6XUF4-F1
#
_cell.length_a   1.000
_cell.length_b   1.000
_cell.length_c   1.000
_cell.angle_alpha   90.00
_cell.angle_beta   90.00
_cell.angle_gamma   90.00
#
_symmetry.space_group_name_H-M   'P 1'
#
loop_
_entity.id
_entity.type
_entity.pdbx_description
1 polymer ?
#
loop_
_entity_poly.entity_id
_entity_poly.type
_entity_poly.pdbx_seq_one_letter_code
_entity_poly.pdbx_strand_id
1 'polypeptide(L)'
;SPAARPEDVGTSLYFVNDSLQQVTFSSSVGVVVPCPAAGSPSAALRWYLATGDDIYDVPHIRHVHANGTLQLYPFSPSAFNSFIHDNDYFCTAENAAGKIRSPNIRVKA
;
A
#
# COMPACT_ATOMS: atom_id res chain seq x y z
N SER A 1 -33.33 -26.05 -1.91
CA SER A 1 -32.60 -24.90 -1.34
C SER A 1 -31.12 -25.21 -1.32
N PRO A 2 -30.24 -24.41 -1.94
CA PRO A 2 -28.82 -24.56 -1.70
C PRO A 2 -28.50 -23.98 -0.33
N ALA A 3 -27.81 -24.76 0.50
CA ALA A 3 -27.35 -24.33 1.82
C ALA A 3 -26.35 -23.16 1.64
N ALA A 4 -26.60 -22.05 2.32
CA ALA A 4 -25.61 -20.99 2.47
C ALA A 4 -24.34 -21.60 3.11
N ARG A 5 -23.18 -21.35 2.50
CA ARG A 5 -21.90 -21.80 3.06
C ARG A 5 -21.65 -21.07 4.40
N PRO A 6 -21.04 -21.71 5.40
CA PRO A 6 -20.84 -21.10 6.73
C PRO A 6 -19.82 -19.94 6.78
N GLU A 7 -19.34 -19.42 5.65
CA GLU A 7 -18.17 -18.51 5.59
C GLU A 7 -18.52 -17.02 5.75
N ASP A 8 -19.79 -16.64 5.92
CA ASP A 8 -20.24 -15.27 5.62
C ASP A 8 -20.76 -14.48 6.84
N VAL A 9 -20.18 -14.73 8.02
CA VAL A 9 -20.43 -13.91 9.22
C VAL A 9 -19.08 -13.41 9.74
N GLY A 10 -18.53 -12.38 9.10
CA GLY A 10 -17.36 -11.64 9.62
C GLY A 10 -16.17 -11.51 8.66
N THR A 11 -16.23 -12.11 7.48
CA THR A 11 -15.21 -11.90 6.44
C THR A 11 -15.51 -10.63 5.65
N SER A 12 -14.61 -9.65 5.67
CA SER A 12 -14.80 -8.38 4.99
C SER A 12 -13.48 -7.75 4.53
N LEU A 13 -13.60 -6.83 3.58
CA LEU A 13 -12.55 -5.93 3.13
C LEU A 13 -13.10 -4.50 3.20
N TYR A 14 -12.28 -3.56 3.64
CA TYR A 14 -12.73 -2.18 3.84
C TYR A 14 -11.56 -1.19 3.74
N PHE A 15 -11.89 0.08 3.48
CA PHE A 15 -10.92 1.17 3.50
C PHE A 15 -10.78 1.75 4.91
N VAL A 16 -9.55 2.04 5.33
CA VAL A 16 -9.22 2.61 6.66
C VAL A 16 -8.85 4.09 6.61
N ASN A 17 -8.33 4.58 5.48
CA ASN A 17 -8.04 5.99 5.26
C ASN A 17 -8.15 6.34 3.77
N ASP A 18 -9.36 6.26 3.23
CA ASP A 18 -9.65 6.54 1.82
C ASP A 18 -9.37 8.00 1.41
N SER A 19 -9.24 8.90 2.38
CA SER A 19 -8.87 10.31 2.18
C SER A 19 -7.37 10.53 1.87
N LEU A 20 -6.51 9.53 2.11
CA LEU A 20 -5.08 9.66 1.83
C LEU A 20 -4.82 9.61 0.32
N GLN A 21 -4.69 10.79 -0.30
CA GLN A 21 -4.44 10.92 -1.74
C GLN A 21 -3.04 11.44 -2.06
N GLN A 22 -2.37 12.08 -1.10
CA GLN A 22 -1.05 12.65 -1.30
C GLN A 22 -0.20 12.57 -0.02
N VAL A 23 1.09 12.30 -0.21
CA VAL A 23 2.11 12.28 0.83
C VAL A 23 3.32 13.05 0.31
N THR A 24 3.64 14.17 0.97
CA THR A 24 4.89 14.91 0.73
C THR A 24 5.84 14.67 1.89
N PHE A 25 7.12 14.41 1.61
CA PHE A 25 8.11 14.10 2.63
C PHE A 25 9.46 14.75 2.36
N SER A 26 10.32 14.81 3.38
CA SER A 26 11.70 15.31 3.22
C SER A 26 12.64 14.17 2.85
N SER A 27 13.51 14.38 1.87
CA SER A 27 14.56 13.42 1.49
C SER A 27 15.52 13.10 2.64
N SER A 28 15.70 14.00 3.62
CA SER A 28 16.54 13.73 4.80
C SER A 28 15.86 12.90 5.89
N VAL A 29 14.54 12.70 5.81
CA VAL A 29 13.73 12.01 6.84
C VAL A 29 13.06 10.74 6.31
N GLY A 30 12.65 10.71 5.04
CA GLY A 30 11.86 9.61 4.50
C GLY A 30 10.39 9.68 4.94
N VAL A 31 9.63 8.60 4.71
CA VAL A 31 8.21 8.50 5.07
C VAL A 31 7.74 7.06 5.23
N VAL A 32 6.70 6.86 6.04
CA VAL A 32 5.96 5.59 6.16
C VAL A 32 4.53 5.82 5.73
N VAL A 33 4.07 5.05 4.76
CA VAL A 33 2.72 5.16 4.20
C VAL A 33 1.94 3.89 4.56
N PRO A 34 0.89 3.97 5.41
CA PRO A 34 0.04 2.83 5.69
C PRO A 34 -0.83 2.49 4.47
N CYS A 35 -1.09 1.20 4.27
CA CYS A 35 -2.06 0.78 3.27
C CYS A 35 -3.46 1.28 3.68
N PRO A 36 -4.16 2.05 2.83
CA PRO A 36 -5.50 2.57 3.16
C PRO A 36 -6.60 1.52 3.01
N ALA A 37 -6.26 0.24 2.89
CA ALA A 37 -7.16 -0.90 2.78
C ALA A 37 -6.78 -1.99 3.79
N ALA A 38 -7.78 -2.70 4.32
CA ALA A 38 -7.62 -3.76 5.29
C ALA A 38 -8.73 -4.81 5.13
N GLY A 39 -8.65 -5.87 5.93
CA GLY A 39 -9.70 -6.89 6.00
C GLY A 39 -9.76 -7.59 7.35
N SER A 40 -10.91 -8.19 7.62
CA SER A 40 -11.16 -9.08 8.74
C SER A 40 -11.63 -10.43 8.18
N PRO A 41 -11.00 -11.58 8.50
CA PRO A 41 -9.66 -11.71 9.07
C PRO A 41 -8.60 -10.94 8.28
N SER A 42 -7.42 -10.75 8.88
CA SER A 42 -6.33 -9.93 8.33
C SER A 42 -6.06 -10.27 6.85
N ALA A 43 -6.07 -9.23 6.02
CA ALA A 43 -5.85 -9.36 4.59
C ALA A 43 -4.36 -9.30 4.23
N ALA A 44 -3.97 -10.02 3.18
CA ALA A 44 -2.66 -9.88 2.57
C ALA A 44 -2.57 -8.51 1.87
N LEU A 45 -1.60 -7.70 2.27
CA LEU A 45 -1.39 -6.35 1.76
C LEU A 45 -0.23 -6.34 0.77
N ARG A 46 -0.43 -5.70 -0.40
CA ARG A 46 0.60 -5.56 -1.45
C ARG A 46 0.57 -4.18 -2.04
N TRP A 47 1.73 -3.68 -2.47
CA TRP A 47 1.90 -2.36 -3.05
C TRP A 47 2.33 -2.44 -4.51
N TYR A 48 1.91 -1.42 -5.26
CA TYR A 48 2.09 -1.31 -6.71
C TYR A 48 2.34 0.14 -7.10
N LEU A 49 2.99 0.34 -8.24
CA LEU A 49 2.94 1.61 -8.94
C LEU A 49 1.57 1.77 -9.60
N ALA A 50 1.10 3.00 -9.82
CA ALA A 50 -0.17 3.27 -10.50
C ALA A 50 -0.27 2.68 -11.91
N THR A 51 0.87 2.41 -12.55
CA THR A 51 0.99 1.68 -13.83
C THR A 51 0.55 0.21 -13.73
N GLY A 52 0.43 -0.34 -12.52
CA GLY A 52 0.12 -1.74 -12.25
C GLY A 52 1.34 -2.62 -11.98
N ASP A 53 2.55 -2.06 -12.12
CA ASP A 53 3.79 -2.79 -11.85
C ASP A 53 3.94 -3.12 -10.37
N ASP A 54 4.33 -4.36 -10.08
CA ASP A 54 4.76 -4.76 -8.74
C ASP A 54 5.96 -3.92 -8.30
N ILE A 55 6.01 -3.61 -7.00
CA ILE A 55 7.19 -2.98 -6.40
C ILE A 55 8.03 -4.00 -5.65
N TYR A 56 9.34 -3.85 -5.76
CA TYR A 56 10.31 -4.65 -5.04
C TYR A 56 11.06 -3.81 -4.00
N ASP A 57 11.58 -4.50 -2.99
CA ASP A 57 12.46 -3.91 -2.00
C ASP A 57 13.74 -3.42 -2.66
N VAL A 58 14.12 -2.20 -2.30
CA VAL A 58 15.39 -1.59 -2.70
C VAL A 58 16.14 -1.28 -1.42
N PRO A 59 17.25 -1.99 -1.13
CA PRO A 59 18.00 -1.80 0.11
C PRO A 59 18.27 -0.32 0.40
N HIS A 60 17.93 0.11 1.61
CA HIS A 60 18.08 1.49 2.10
C HIS A 60 17.30 2.58 1.35
N ILE A 61 16.37 2.22 0.46
CA ILE A 61 15.57 3.19 -0.31
C ILE A 61 14.07 2.92 -0.13
N ARG A 62 13.63 1.67 -0.32
CA ARG A 62 12.22 1.29 -0.26
C ARG A 62 12.06 -0.09 0.35
N HIS A 63 11.08 -0.24 1.24
CA HIS A 63 10.71 -1.54 1.79
C HIS A 63 9.19 -1.62 2.02
N VAL A 64 8.60 -2.78 1.75
CA VAL A 64 7.22 -3.08 2.15
C VAL A 64 7.24 -4.01 3.35
N HIS A 65 6.75 -3.52 4.48
CA HIS A 65 6.68 -4.31 5.72
C HIS A 65 5.55 -5.34 5.66
N ALA A 66 5.69 -6.42 6.43
CA ALA A 66 4.67 -7.47 6.54
C ALA A 66 3.32 -6.98 7.10
N ASN A 67 3.31 -5.88 7.84
CA ASN A 67 2.08 -5.21 8.31
C ASN A 67 1.41 -4.35 7.21
N GLY A 68 1.97 -4.33 6.00
CA GLY A 68 1.45 -3.62 4.82
C GLY A 68 1.81 -2.13 4.74
N THR A 69 2.72 -1.62 5.55
CA THR A 69 3.23 -0.24 5.37
C THR A 69 4.33 -0.19 4.30
N LEU A 70 4.29 0.86 3.47
CA LEU A 70 5.36 1.22 2.53
C LEU A 70 6.32 2.19 3.23
N GLN A 71 7.56 1.79 3.42
CA GLN A 71 8.64 2.62 3.93
C GLN A 71 9.47 3.15 2.76
N LEU A 72 9.62 4.47 2.70
CA LEU A 72 10.65 5.14 1.90
C LEU A 72 11.68 5.73 2.86
N TYR A 73 12.94 5.35 2.70
CA TYR A 73 14.01 5.77 3.59
C TYR A 73 14.57 7.14 3.17
N PRO A 74 15.29 7.85 4.08
CA PRO A 74 16.09 9.00 3.70
C PRO A 74 17.04 8.68 2.54
N PHE A 75 17.25 9.65 1.66
CA PHE A 75 18.14 9.53 0.50
C PHE A 75 18.85 10.86 0.21
N SER A 76 20.05 10.80 -0.37
CA SER A 76 20.76 11.99 -0.83
C SER A 76 20.10 12.56 -2.09
N PRO A 77 20.18 13.88 -2.37
CA PRO A 77 19.63 14.44 -3.61
C PRO A 77 20.13 13.75 -4.89
N SER A 78 21.38 13.27 -4.89
CA SER A 78 21.97 12.51 -6.01
C SER A 78 21.37 11.12 -6.21
N ALA A 79 20.72 10.53 -5.20
CA ALA A 79 20.04 9.24 -5.26
C ALA A 79 18.54 9.39 -5.59
N PHE A 80 18.09 10.59 -5.97
CA PHE A 80 16.71 10.80 -6.38
C PHE A 80 16.34 9.92 -7.57
N ASN A 81 15.21 9.22 -7.45
CA ASN A 81 14.62 8.43 -8.51
C ASN A 81 13.12 8.75 -8.57
N SER A 82 12.65 9.35 -9.66
CA SER A 82 11.25 9.74 -9.82
C SER A 82 10.29 8.55 -9.68
N PHE A 83 10.67 7.35 -10.12
CA PHE A 83 9.82 6.16 -9.97
C PHE A 83 9.57 5.77 -8.51
N ILE A 84 10.45 6.19 -7.59
CA ILE A 84 10.35 5.90 -6.16
C ILE A 84 9.83 7.10 -5.38
N HIS A 85 10.42 8.27 -5.61
CA HIS A 85 10.28 9.46 -4.77
C HIS A 85 9.33 10.53 -5.32
N ASP A 86 8.87 10.43 -6.58
CA ASP A 86 7.84 11.33 -7.13
C ASP A 86 6.92 10.55 -8.10
N ASN A 87 6.05 9.72 -7.53
CA ASN A 87 5.20 8.80 -8.29
C ASN A 87 3.88 8.49 -7.55
N ASP A 88 2.95 7.88 -8.27
CA ASP A 88 1.68 7.40 -7.71
C ASP A 88 1.78 5.92 -7.35
N TYR A 89 1.35 5.58 -6.14
CA TYR A 89 1.28 4.21 -5.62
C TYR A 89 -0.16 3.80 -5.34
N PHE A 90 -0.44 2.50 -5.31
CA PHE A 90 -1.65 1.98 -4.68
C PHE A 90 -1.34 0.69 -3.91
N CYS A 91 -2.22 0.36 -2.97
CA CYS A 91 -2.17 -0.87 -2.21
C CYS A 91 -3.38 -1.76 -2.54
N THR A 92 -3.23 -3.07 -2.45
CA THR A 92 -4.34 -4.02 -2.46
C THR A 92 -4.44 -4.76 -1.15
N ALA A 93 -5.67 -5.06 -0.73
CA ALA A 93 -5.96 -5.97 0.39
C ALA A 93 -6.72 -7.18 -0.14
N GLU A 94 -6.24 -8.39 0.18
CA GLU A 94 -6.80 -9.65 -0.29
C GLU A 94 -7.02 -10.66 0.85
N ASN A 95 -8.25 -11.20 0.97
CA ASN A 95 -8.60 -12.27 1.89
C ASN A 95 -9.73 -13.15 1.28
N ALA A 96 -10.36 -14.02 2.07
CA ALA A 96 -11.42 -14.90 1.58
C ALA A 96 -12.68 -14.17 1.06
N ALA A 97 -12.90 -12.90 1.42
CA ALA A 97 -13.98 -12.09 0.84
C ALA A 97 -13.65 -11.56 -0.56
N GLY A 98 -12.38 -11.63 -0.99
CA GLY A 98 -11.93 -11.22 -2.31
C GLY A 98 -10.71 -10.31 -2.27
N LYS A 99 -10.68 -9.31 -3.16
CA LYS A 99 -9.58 -8.35 -3.29
C LYS A 99 -10.10 -6.95 -3.58
N ILE A 100 -9.63 -5.97 -2.82
CA ILE A 100 -9.89 -4.55 -3.07
C ILE A 100 -8.60 -3.81 -3.40
N ARG A 101 -8.72 -2.77 -4.23
CA ARG A 101 -7.64 -1.85 -4.63
C ARG A 101 -7.92 -0.47 -4.03
N SER A 102 -6.92 0.13 -3.40
CA SER A 102 -7.03 1.51 -2.91
C SER A 102 -7.12 2.54 -4.06
N PRO A 103 -7.53 3.78 -3.75
CA PRO A 103 -7.17 4.93 -4.58
C PRO A 103 -5.65 5.06 -4.76
N ASN A 104 -5.24 5.87 -5.74
CA ASN A 104 -3.84 6.23 -5.90
C ASN A 104 -3.41 7.21 -4.80
N ILE A 105 -2.18 7.05 -4.32
CA ILE A 105 -1.51 7.93 -3.37
C ILE A 105 -0.33 8.56 -4.10
N ARG A 106 -0.37 9.88 -4.32
CA ARG A 106 0.75 10.63 -4.86
C ARG A 106 1.82 10.79 -3.80
N VAL A 107 2.98 10.22 -4.01
CA VAL A 107 4.14 10.36 -3.12
C VAL A 107 5.13 11.32 -3.75
N LYS A 108 5.62 12.31 -2.99
CA LYS A 108 6.58 13.31 -3.47
C LYS A 108 7.60 13.69 -2.39
N ALA A 109 8.88 13.61 -2.72
CA ALA A 109 9.99 14.15 -1.92
C ALA A 109 10.30 15.62 -2.22
#